data_AF-A0A1C4YH85-F1
#
_entry.id   AF-A0A1C4YH85-F1
#
_cell.length_a   1.000
_cell.length_b   1.000
_cell.length_c   1.000
_cell.angle_alpha   90.00
_cell.angle_beta   90.00
_cell.angle_gamma   90.00
#
_symmetry.space_group_name_H-M   'P 1'
#
loop_
_entity.id
_entity.type
_entity.pdbx_description
1 polymer ?
#
loop_
_entity_poly.entity_id
_entity_poly.type
_entity_poly.pdbx_seq_one_letter_code
_entity_poly.pdbx_strand_id
1 'polypeptide(L)'
;MQTFLPYPDFLASARTLDQKRLGKQRVETIQVLRGLTRPDYGWRNHPAVKMWAGYEEALTRYGLDMCAVWCEPGRADTCAATMATDLASACGITLIRTQPELAEAGELPPWLGRDDLHRSHRSSLLRKDPAHYGPQFGDVPPDLEYVWPDSDRPRRCLLPPAG
;
A
#
# COMPACT_ATOMS: atom_id res chain seq x y z
N MET A 1 -10.07 -2.25 -4.97
CA MET A 1 -8.61 -2.23 -4.83
C MET A 1 -8.24 -0.94 -4.12
N GLN A 2 -7.54 -1.02 -2.99
CA GLN A 2 -7.05 0.16 -2.26
C GLN A 2 -5.92 -0.22 -1.30
N THR A 3 -5.15 0.78 -0.86
CA THR A 3 -4.25 0.65 0.29
C THR A 3 -4.90 1.19 1.58
N PHE A 4 -4.41 0.82 2.75
CA PHE A 4 -4.84 1.38 4.04
C PHE A 4 -3.63 1.87 4.82
N LEU A 5 -3.49 3.20 4.95
CA LEU A 5 -2.40 3.87 5.63
C LEU A 5 -2.94 4.75 6.77
N PRO A 6 -3.48 4.17 7.86
CA PRO A 6 -3.90 4.96 9.02
C PRO A 6 -2.72 5.70 9.69
N TYR A 7 -1.48 5.26 9.44
CA TYR A 7 -0.24 5.84 9.97
C TYR A 7 0.83 5.96 8.88
N PRO A 8 1.84 6.85 9.04
CA PRO A 8 2.96 6.96 8.10
C PRO A 8 3.89 5.75 8.13
N ASP A 9 3.97 5.06 9.27
CA ASP A 9 4.73 3.82 9.42
C ASP A 9 3.93 2.63 8.86
N PHE A 10 4.55 1.85 7.97
CA PHE A 10 3.88 0.74 7.29
C PHE A 10 3.56 -0.42 8.24
N LEU A 11 4.45 -0.74 9.20
CA LEU A 11 4.20 -1.79 10.18
C LEU A 11 3.11 -1.39 11.19
N ALA A 12 3.10 -0.13 11.65
CA ALA A 12 2.06 0.41 12.50
C ALA A 12 0.70 0.39 11.80
N SER A 13 0.68 0.73 10.50
CA SER A 13 -0.50 0.58 9.66
C SER A 13 -0.95 -0.88 9.59
N ALA A 14 -0.03 -1.82 9.36
CA ALA A 14 -0.35 -3.25 9.27
C ALA A 14 -0.94 -3.82 10.57
N ARG A 15 -0.32 -3.50 11.72
CA ARG A 15 -0.74 -3.97 13.05
C ARG A 15 -2.09 -3.43 13.50
N THR A 16 -2.52 -2.32 12.92
CA THR A 16 -3.81 -1.68 13.23
C THR A 16 -4.98 -2.39 12.55
N LEU A 17 -4.73 -2.99 11.38
CA LEU A 17 -5.79 -3.60 10.58
C LEU A 17 -6.34 -4.86 11.25
N ASP A 18 -7.67 -4.99 11.26
CA ASP A 18 -8.27 -6.29 11.55
C ASP A 18 -7.84 -7.33 10.50
N GLN A 19 -7.92 -8.60 10.89
CA GLN A 19 -7.45 -9.72 10.08
C GLN A 19 -8.02 -9.72 8.64
N LYS A 20 -9.28 -9.31 8.44
CA LYS A 20 -9.92 -9.30 7.13
C LYS A 20 -9.28 -8.24 6.23
N ARG A 21 -9.06 -7.01 6.72
CA ARG A 21 -8.42 -5.96 5.92
C ARG A 21 -6.92 -6.23 5.76
N LEU A 22 -6.21 -6.71 6.79
CA LEU A 22 -4.81 -7.12 6.67
C LEU A 22 -4.62 -8.19 5.58
N GLY A 23 -5.44 -9.24 5.61
CA GLY A 23 -5.43 -10.29 4.59
C GLY A 23 -5.67 -9.75 3.18
N LYS A 24 -6.59 -8.78 3.05
CA LYS A 24 -6.89 -8.13 1.76
C LYS A 24 -5.75 -7.24 1.25
N GLN A 25 -5.06 -6.53 2.15
CA GLN A 25 -3.97 -5.62 1.78
C GLN A 25 -2.81 -6.32 1.07
N ARG A 26 -2.50 -7.57 1.45
CA ARG A 26 -1.49 -8.39 0.75
C ARG A 26 -1.84 -8.59 -0.74
N VAL A 27 -3.10 -8.92 -1.02
CA VAL A 27 -3.58 -9.17 -2.40
C VAL A 27 -3.76 -7.85 -3.15
N GLU A 28 -4.37 -6.84 -2.53
CA GLU A 28 -4.60 -5.54 -3.18
C GLU A 28 -3.28 -4.85 -3.52
N THR A 29 -2.22 -5.02 -2.73
CA THR A 29 -0.89 -4.47 -3.06
C THR A 29 -0.32 -5.06 -4.36
N ILE A 30 -0.46 -6.38 -4.58
CA ILE A 30 -0.09 -7.01 -5.86
C ILE A 30 -0.88 -6.38 -7.02
N GLN A 31 -2.18 -6.16 -6.83
CA GLN A 31 -3.01 -5.56 -7.87
C GLN A 31 -2.63 -4.11 -8.16
N VAL A 32 -2.28 -3.34 -7.13
CA VAL A 32 -1.77 -1.96 -7.28
C VAL A 32 -0.45 -1.98 -8.05
N LEU A 33 0.49 -2.84 -7.65
CA LEU A 33 1.79 -2.99 -8.32
C LEU A 33 1.60 -3.35 -9.79
N ARG A 34 0.73 -4.30 -10.11
CA ARG A 34 0.40 -4.65 -11.50
C ARG A 34 -0.29 -3.53 -12.26
N GLY A 35 -1.10 -2.70 -11.59
CA GLY A 35 -1.66 -1.48 -12.17
C GLY A 35 -0.61 -0.41 -12.50
N LEU A 36 0.52 -0.40 -11.79
CA LEU A 36 1.66 0.47 -12.07
C LEU A 36 2.53 -0.08 -13.20
N THR A 37 2.73 -1.41 -13.24
CA THR A 37 3.77 -2.01 -14.08
C THR A 37 3.25 -2.63 -15.38
N ARG A 38 1.97 -3.03 -15.46
CA ARG A 38 1.42 -3.70 -16.64
C ARG A 38 0.51 -2.75 -17.44
N PRO A 39 0.76 -2.53 -18.74
CA PRO A 39 0.02 -1.54 -19.52
C PRO A 39 -1.46 -1.91 -19.71
N ASP A 40 -1.80 -3.19 -19.76
CA ASP A 40 -3.18 -3.63 -20.03
C ASP A 40 -3.96 -3.99 -18.76
N TYR A 41 -3.42 -3.64 -17.58
CA TYR A 41 -4.09 -3.96 -16.32
C TYR A 41 -5.32 -3.07 -16.12
N GLY A 42 -6.50 -3.68 -16.02
CA GLY A 42 -7.79 -2.97 -16.03
C GLY A 42 -7.98 -1.91 -14.93
N TRP A 43 -7.20 -1.98 -13.85
CA TRP A 43 -7.28 -1.04 -12.73
C TRP A 43 -6.21 0.05 -12.74
N ARG A 44 -5.38 0.13 -13.79
CA ARG A 44 -4.24 1.07 -13.83
C ARG A 44 -4.62 2.52 -13.59
N ASN A 45 -5.84 2.92 -13.97
CA ASN A 45 -6.32 4.30 -13.85
C ASN A 45 -6.99 4.61 -12.51
N HIS A 46 -7.07 3.64 -11.60
CA HIS A 46 -7.66 3.84 -10.27
C HIS A 46 -6.84 4.84 -9.44
N PRO A 47 -7.46 5.76 -8.66
CA PRO A 47 -6.74 6.75 -7.85
C PRO A 47 -5.72 6.13 -6.89
N ALA A 48 -6.12 5.06 -6.17
CA ALA A 48 -5.21 4.31 -5.30
C ALA A 48 -4.04 3.63 -6.02
N VAL A 49 -4.07 3.50 -7.36
CA VAL A 49 -2.92 3.07 -8.16
C VAL A 49 -2.05 4.26 -8.50
N LYS A 50 -2.66 5.33 -9.03
CA LYS A 50 -1.96 6.54 -9.47
C LYS A 50 -1.13 7.19 -8.37
N MET A 51 -1.60 7.19 -7.11
CA MET A 51 -0.87 7.78 -5.99
C MET A 51 0.53 7.16 -5.75
N TRP A 52 0.73 5.92 -6.19
CA TRP A 52 1.98 5.16 -6.00
C TRP A 52 2.88 5.17 -7.24
N ALA A 53 2.53 5.91 -8.30
CA ALA A 53 3.34 5.98 -9.51
C ALA A 53 4.76 6.48 -9.19
N GLY A 54 5.79 5.76 -9.65
CA GLY A 54 7.19 6.09 -9.40
C GLY A 54 7.70 5.69 -8.01
N TYR A 55 6.86 4.98 -7.22
CA TYR A 55 7.16 4.49 -5.88
C TYR A 55 6.86 2.98 -5.77
N GLU A 56 7.08 2.23 -6.85
CA GLU A 56 6.80 0.79 -6.96
C GLU A 56 7.51 -0.04 -5.86
N GLU A 57 8.75 0.31 -5.52
CA GLU A 57 9.51 -0.33 -4.43
C GLU A 57 8.89 -0.02 -3.06
N ALA A 58 8.51 1.24 -2.80
CA ALA A 58 7.89 1.62 -1.55
C ALA A 58 6.51 0.97 -1.34
N LEU A 59 5.71 0.86 -2.41
CA LEU A 59 4.46 0.09 -2.40
C LEU A 59 4.73 -1.38 -2.07
N THR A 60 5.78 -1.95 -2.65
CA THR A 60 6.17 -3.34 -2.41
C THR A 60 6.62 -3.52 -0.96
N ARG A 61 7.42 -2.59 -0.41
CA ARG A 61 7.81 -2.56 1.00
C ARG A 61 6.59 -2.54 1.93
N TYR A 62 5.63 -1.66 1.65
CA TYR A 62 4.35 -1.63 2.36
C TYR A 62 3.66 -3.00 2.34
N GLY A 63 3.57 -3.65 1.17
CA GLY A 63 2.97 -4.98 1.05
C GLY A 63 3.72 -6.06 1.83
N LEU A 64 5.05 -6.01 1.84
CA LEU A 64 5.88 -6.94 2.61
C LEU A 64 5.67 -6.76 4.12
N ASP A 65 5.44 -5.54 4.61
CA ASP A 65 5.13 -5.28 6.01
C ASP A 65 3.75 -5.84 6.39
N MET A 66 2.76 -5.76 5.49
CA MET A 66 1.46 -6.43 5.66
C MET A 66 1.63 -7.96 5.71
N CYS A 67 2.48 -8.53 4.87
CA CYS A 67 2.80 -9.95 4.89
C CYS A 67 3.50 -10.37 6.19
N ALA A 68 4.45 -9.57 6.68
CA ALA A 68 5.15 -9.85 7.93
C ALA A 68 4.17 -9.96 9.11
N VAL A 69 3.29 -8.97 9.29
CA VAL A 69 2.27 -8.97 10.36
C VAL A 69 1.25 -10.09 10.16
N TRP A 70 0.87 -10.41 8.92
CA TRP A 70 -0.01 -11.54 8.65
C TRP A 70 0.59 -12.88 9.13
N CYS A 71 1.90 -13.05 8.98
CA CYS A 71 2.63 -14.26 9.33
C CYS A 71 2.95 -14.38 10.83
N GLU A 72 2.98 -13.28 11.60
CA GLU A 72 3.27 -13.29 13.05
C GLU A 72 2.52 -14.40 13.83
N PRO A 73 1.21 -14.63 13.64
CA PRO A 73 0.47 -15.72 14.30
C PRO A 73 0.65 -17.11 13.64
N GLY A 74 1.64 -17.31 12.76
CA GLY A 74 1.92 -18.60 12.10
C GLY A 74 1.09 -18.88 10.84
N ARG A 75 0.51 -17.87 10.20
CA ARG A 75 -0.26 -18.04 8.96
C ARG A 75 0.67 -18.12 7.74
N ALA A 76 0.30 -18.95 6.77
CA ALA A 76 1.01 -19.00 5.49
C ALA A 76 0.77 -17.73 4.65
N ASP A 77 1.80 -17.32 3.92
CA ASP A 77 1.77 -16.24 2.93
C ASP A 77 2.43 -16.67 1.61
N THR A 78 1.84 -16.24 0.50
CA THR A 78 2.39 -16.38 -0.85
C THR A 78 2.49 -15.02 -1.56
N CYS A 79 1.95 -13.96 -0.96
CA CYS A 79 1.88 -12.66 -1.60
C CYS A 79 3.26 -11.97 -1.61
N ALA A 80 4.07 -12.14 -0.56
CA ALA A 80 5.40 -11.54 -0.48
C ALA A 80 6.30 -11.95 -1.66
N ALA A 81 6.38 -13.25 -1.93
CA ALA A 81 7.14 -13.78 -3.06
C ALA A 81 6.59 -13.25 -4.39
N THR A 82 5.26 -13.21 -4.56
CA THR A 82 4.63 -12.69 -5.78
C THR A 82 4.99 -11.21 -6.01
N MET A 83 4.95 -10.38 -4.97
CA MET A 83 5.29 -8.96 -5.07
C MET A 83 6.77 -8.76 -5.42
N ALA A 84 7.67 -9.51 -4.78
CA ALA A 84 9.10 -9.44 -5.07
C ALA A 84 9.41 -9.86 -6.52
N THR A 85 8.78 -10.93 -7.01
CA THR A 85 8.92 -11.35 -8.42
C THR A 85 8.35 -10.32 -9.38
N ASP A 86 7.14 -9.81 -9.16
CA ASP A 86 6.54 -8.80 -10.03
C ASP A 86 7.39 -7.51 -10.07
N LEU A 87 7.94 -7.07 -8.92
CA LEU A 87 8.83 -5.92 -8.86
C LEU A 87 10.16 -6.17 -9.58
N ALA A 88 10.79 -7.32 -9.36
CA ALA A 88 12.04 -7.68 -10.03
C ALA A 88 11.86 -7.74 -11.55
N SER A 89 10.78 -8.35 -12.03
CA SER A 89 10.49 -8.44 -13.46
C SER A 89 10.22 -7.07 -14.10
N ALA A 90 9.50 -6.18 -13.41
CA ALA A 90 9.10 -4.89 -13.96
C ALA A 90 10.18 -3.80 -13.81
N CYS A 91 10.86 -3.75 -12.67
CA CYS A 91 11.78 -2.68 -12.28
C CYS A 91 13.26 -3.10 -12.27
N GLY A 92 13.56 -4.40 -12.35
CA GLY A 92 14.92 -4.92 -12.09
C GLY A 92 15.36 -4.83 -10.63
N ILE A 93 14.46 -4.50 -9.70
CA ILE A 93 14.76 -4.35 -8.26
C ILE A 93 14.62 -5.71 -7.59
N THR A 94 15.73 -6.27 -7.12
CA THR A 94 15.79 -7.58 -6.46
C THR A 94 15.99 -7.50 -4.95
N LEU A 95 16.55 -6.38 -4.46
CA LEU A 95 16.67 -6.07 -3.04
C LEU A 95 15.70 -4.93 -2.72
N ILE A 96 14.71 -5.23 -1.87
CA ILE A 96 13.68 -4.26 -1.46
C ILE A 96 14.12 -3.63 -0.14
N ARG A 97 14.42 -2.34 -0.18
CA ARG A 97 14.88 -1.57 0.99
C ARG A 97 13.81 -1.49 2.08
N THR A 98 14.28 -1.31 3.31
CA THR A 98 13.43 -0.97 4.45
C THR A 98 12.81 0.41 4.29
N GLN A 99 11.73 0.71 5.01
CA GLN A 99 11.11 2.03 4.96
C GLN A 99 12.09 3.17 5.34
N PRO A 100 12.94 3.05 6.38
CA PRO A 100 13.95 4.06 6.68
C PRO A 100 14.97 4.29 5.55
N GLU A 101 15.50 3.22 4.94
CA GLU A 101 16.43 3.34 3.81
C GLU A 101 15.78 4.00 2.58
N LEU A 102 14.48 3.73 2.35
CA LEU A 102 13.71 4.44 1.32
C LEU A 102 13.53 5.92 1.66
N ALA A 103 13.28 6.24 2.93
CA ALA A 103 13.14 7.62 3.39
C ALA A 103 14.44 8.41 3.19
N GLU A 104 15.58 7.85 3.61
CA GLU A 104 16.91 8.45 3.44
C GLU A 104 17.27 8.68 1.97
N ALA A 105 16.85 7.77 1.09
CA ALA A 105 17.05 7.90 -0.35
C ALA A 105 16.05 8.85 -1.05
N GLY A 106 15.06 9.40 -0.33
CA GLY A 106 13.99 10.19 -0.93
C GLY A 106 13.07 9.37 -1.85
N GLU A 107 12.95 8.07 -1.60
CA GLU A 107 12.18 7.09 -2.37
C GLU A 107 10.85 6.73 -1.67
N LEU A 108 10.40 7.57 -0.74
CA LEU A 108 9.03 7.54 -0.21
C LEU A 108 8.17 8.64 -0.85
N PRO A 109 6.86 8.41 -1.04
CA PRO A 109 5.96 9.42 -1.57
C PRO A 109 5.86 10.65 -0.64
N PRO A 110 5.83 11.89 -1.17
CA PRO A 110 5.75 13.10 -0.35
C PRO A 110 4.43 13.24 0.40
N TRP A 111 3.42 12.46 0.01
CA TRP A 111 2.15 12.43 0.71
C TRP A 111 2.16 11.57 1.97
N LEU A 112 3.15 10.71 2.15
CA LEU A 112 3.28 9.87 3.34
C LEU A 112 3.68 10.75 4.53
N GLY A 113 2.87 10.75 5.59
CA GLY A 113 3.00 11.67 6.72
C GLY A 113 1.99 12.81 6.70
N ARG A 114 1.27 13.05 5.60
CA ARG A 114 0.20 14.06 5.56
C ARG A 114 -0.98 13.65 6.43
N ASP A 115 -1.41 14.56 7.30
CA ASP A 115 -2.51 14.29 8.24
C ASP A 115 -3.85 14.04 7.52
N ASP A 116 -4.15 14.78 6.45
CA ASP A 116 -5.39 14.64 5.68
C ASP A 116 -5.53 13.25 5.06
N LEU A 117 -4.44 12.72 4.50
CA LEU A 117 -4.35 11.34 4.05
C LEU A 117 -4.64 10.38 5.20
N HIS A 118 -3.81 10.37 6.24
CA HIS A 118 -3.92 9.38 7.32
C HIS A 118 -5.27 9.44 8.05
N ARG A 119 -5.83 10.63 8.27
CA ARG A 119 -7.18 10.80 8.86
C ARG A 119 -8.27 10.25 7.95
N SER A 120 -8.21 10.47 6.64
CA SER A 120 -9.19 9.90 5.71
C SER A 120 -9.16 8.38 5.64
N HIS A 121 -7.97 7.76 5.72
CA HIS A 121 -7.80 6.31 5.79
C HIS A 121 -8.36 5.75 7.12
N ARG A 122 -8.10 6.41 8.25
CA ARG A 122 -8.71 6.07 9.56
C ARG A 122 -10.23 6.16 9.51
N SER A 123 -10.77 7.24 8.95
CA SER A 123 -12.21 7.44 8.75
C SER A 123 -12.82 6.33 7.87
N SER A 124 -12.16 5.97 6.77
CA SER A 124 -12.60 4.86 5.93
C SER A 124 -12.58 3.52 6.65
N LEU A 125 -11.57 3.24 7.48
CA LEU A 125 -11.51 2.01 8.27
C LEU A 125 -12.62 1.98 9.33
N LEU A 126 -12.86 3.10 10.01
CA LEU A 126 -13.93 3.25 10.99
C LEU A 126 -15.31 2.94 10.39
N ARG A 127 -15.62 3.41 9.17
CA ARG A 127 -16.84 3.02 8.43
C ARG A 127 -16.95 1.52 8.18
N LYS A 128 -15.80 0.85 7.97
CA LYS A 128 -15.78 -0.57 7.65
C LYS A 128 -16.00 -1.42 8.88
N ASP A 129 -15.52 -1.00 10.05
CA ASP A 129 -15.63 -1.77 11.30
C ASP A 129 -15.56 -0.86 12.54
N PRO A 130 -16.68 -0.22 12.93
CA PRO A 130 -16.67 0.74 14.03
C PRO A 130 -16.20 0.13 15.37
N ALA A 131 -16.52 -1.14 15.62
CA ALA A 131 -16.16 -1.81 16.87
C ALA A 131 -14.67 -2.08 16.99
N HIS A 132 -14.01 -2.48 15.89
CA HIS A 132 -12.57 -2.71 15.88
C HIS A 132 -11.77 -1.40 15.92
N TYR A 133 -12.17 -0.41 15.10
CA TYR A 133 -11.39 0.82 14.90
C TYR A 133 -11.73 1.97 15.84
N GLY A 134 -12.94 2.02 16.40
CA GLY A 134 -13.38 3.08 17.31
C GLY A 134 -12.44 3.30 18.50
N PRO A 135 -12.07 2.24 19.25
CA PRO A 135 -11.13 2.36 20.36
C PRO A 135 -9.72 2.82 19.96
N GLN A 136 -9.35 2.67 18.68
CA GLN A 136 -8.00 2.98 18.17
C GLN A 136 -7.88 4.39 17.60
N PHE A 137 -8.95 4.91 16.98
CA PHE A 137 -8.91 6.18 16.23
C PHE A 137 -9.56 7.36 16.95
N GLY A 138 -10.11 7.15 18.16
CA GLY A 138 -10.63 8.24 18.98
C GLY A 138 -11.76 9.00 18.29
N ASP A 139 -11.56 10.30 18.12
CA ASP A 139 -12.56 11.27 17.65
C ASP A 139 -12.58 11.48 16.12
N VAL A 140 -11.86 10.65 15.35
CA VAL A 140 -11.87 10.75 13.87
C VAL A 140 -13.31 10.61 13.35
N PRO A 141 -13.85 11.61 12.63
CA PRO A 141 -15.19 11.53 12.06
C PRO A 141 -15.29 10.35 11.07
N PRO A 142 -16.38 9.57 11.08
CA PRO A 142 -16.53 8.41 10.20
C PRO A 142 -16.92 8.79 8.76
N ASP A 143 -17.02 10.06 8.39
CA ASP A 143 -17.59 10.52 7.12
C ASP A 143 -16.63 11.40 6.29
N LEU A 144 -15.35 11.44 6.66
CA LEU A 144 -14.34 12.14 5.85
C LEU A 144 -14.24 11.54 4.45
N GLU A 145 -14.10 12.43 3.45
CA GLU A 145 -13.80 12.08 2.07
C GLU A 145 -12.50 11.27 2.00
N TYR A 146 -12.49 10.21 1.20
CA TYR A 146 -11.34 9.32 1.11
C TYR A 146 -10.28 9.92 0.18
N VAL A 147 -9.14 10.34 0.75
CA VAL A 147 -8.10 11.07 0.02
C VAL A 147 -7.19 10.10 -0.74
N TRP A 148 -7.04 10.35 -2.04
CA TRP A 148 -6.09 9.69 -2.93
C TRP A 148 -5.27 10.76 -3.65
N PRO A 149 -4.09 11.14 -3.15
CA PRO A 149 -3.28 12.18 -3.77
C PRO A 149 -2.70 11.71 -5.10
N ASP A 150 -2.44 12.64 -6.01
CA ASP A 150 -1.62 12.35 -7.18
C ASP A 150 -0.16 12.14 -6.76
N SER A 151 0.54 11.29 -7.51
CA SER A 151 1.99 11.16 -7.39
C SER A 151 2.68 12.35 -8.06
N ASP A 152 3.79 12.80 -7.49
CA ASP A 152 4.72 13.75 -8.09
C ASP A 152 5.65 13.10 -9.13
N ARG A 153 5.55 11.78 -9.33
CA ARG A 153 6.38 11.01 -10.26
C ARG A 153 5.56 10.27 -11.32
N PRO A 154 6.09 10.11 -12.54
CA PRO A 154 5.53 9.18 -13.50
C PRO A 154 5.78 7.72 -13.07
N ARG A 155 5.02 6.79 -13.64
CA ARG A 155 5.28 5.35 -13.49
C ARG A 155 6.67 5.03 -14.04
N ARG A 156 7.49 4.29 -13.28
CA ARG A 156 8.91 4.04 -13.62
C ARG A 156 9.12 2.72 -14.35
N CYS A 157 8.30 1.72 -14.03
CA CYS A 157 8.56 0.32 -14.38
C CYS A 157 7.49 -0.28 -15.30
N LEU A 158 7.15 0.42 -16.39
CA LEU A 158 6.17 -0.08 -17.35
C LEU A 158 6.77 -1.20 -18.19
N LEU A 159 6.24 -2.41 -18.03
CA LEU A 159 6.50 -3.53 -18.91
C LEU A 159 5.93 -3.25 -20.31
N PRO A 160 6.52 -3.83 -21.36
CA PRO A 160 5.88 -3.84 -22.68
C PRO A 160 4.53 -4.58 -22.62
N PRO A 161 3.60 -4.29 -23.56
CA PRO A 161 2.36 -5.04 -23.70
C PRO A 161 2.67 -6.54 -23.88
N ALA A 162 1.83 -7.40 -23.29
CA ALA A 162 1.90 -8.82 -23.61
C ALA A 162 1.42 -8.98 -25.07
N GLY A 163 2.33 -9.41 -25.95
CA GLY A 163 2.02 -9.70 -27.35
C GLY A 163 1.08 -10.88 -27.55
#